data_AF-A0A1B6GD56-F1
#
_entry.id   AF-A0A1B6GD56-F1
#
_cell.length_a   1.000
_cell.length_b   1.000
_cell.length_c   1.000
_cell.angle_alpha   90.00
_cell.angle_beta   90.00
_cell.angle_gamma   90.00
#
_symmetry.space_group_name_H-M   'P 1'
#
loop_
_entity.id
_entity.type
_entity.pdbx_description
1 polymer ?
#
loop_
_entity_poly.entity_id
_entity_poly.type
_entity_poly.pdbx_seq_one_letter_code
_entity_poly.pdbx_strand_id
1 'polypeptide(L)'
;LLRQQEWGDIYNTDDTNEAYNKFNSILTQAINQACPVIKSIHGKRKVNYLLNDTTASLLKQRFISAQNLYHATGSEDHKRRAALLKKDYDLRLRSVRQQDTLNKVTEADNKTKALWN
;
A
#
# COMPACT_ATOMS: atom_id res chain seq x y z
N LEU A 1 -0.16 18.82 22.82
CA LEU A 1 -1.61 18.77 22.58
C LEU A 1 -2.35 18.21 23.80
N LEU A 2 -2.45 16.89 23.99
CA LEU A 2 -3.20 16.33 25.13
C LEU A 2 -2.59 16.65 26.52
N ARG A 3 -1.26 16.71 26.61
CA ARG A 3 -0.56 17.10 27.86
C ARG A 3 -0.87 18.53 28.31
N GLN A 4 -1.33 19.39 27.40
CA GLN A 4 -1.63 20.80 27.67
C GLN A 4 -3.13 21.04 27.93
N GLN A 5 -3.97 20.01 27.83
CA GLN A 5 -5.40 20.12 28.08
C GLN A 5 -5.67 20.09 29.58
N GLU A 6 -6.55 20.98 30.04
CA GLU A 6 -7.08 20.95 31.39
C GLU A 6 -8.30 20.02 31.42
N TRP A 7 -8.24 19.00 32.28
CA TRP A 7 -9.26 17.96 32.37
C TRP A 7 -10.40 18.29 33.35
N GLY A 8 -10.38 19.49 33.93
CA GLY A 8 -11.35 19.93 34.94
C GLY A 8 -12.79 19.82 34.46
N ASP A 9 -13.04 20.13 33.19
CA ASP A 9 -14.38 20.09 32.58
C ASP A 9 -14.94 18.66 32.40
N ILE A 10 -14.09 17.64 32.48
CA ILE A 10 -14.47 16.22 32.41
C ILE A 10 -14.62 15.64 33.82
N TYR A 11 -13.78 16.07 34.76
CA TYR A 11 -13.86 15.64 36.15
C TYR A 11 -15.02 16.27 36.93
N ASN A 12 -15.47 17.46 36.52
CA ASN A 12 -16.57 18.18 37.18
C ASN A 12 -17.96 17.86 36.62
N THR A 13 -18.06 16.96 35.63
CA THR A 13 -19.35 16.52 35.07
C THR A 13 -19.92 15.34 35.83
N ASP A 14 -21.16 15.49 36.32
CA ASP A 14 -21.87 14.42 37.04
C ASP A 14 -22.40 13.31 36.11
N ASP A 15 -22.65 13.63 34.83
CA ASP A 15 -23.04 12.62 33.83
C ASP A 15 -21.83 11.99 33.14
N THR A 16 -21.68 10.68 33.34
CA THR A 16 -20.66 9.84 32.72
C THR A 16 -20.66 9.91 31.18
N ASN A 17 -21.84 10.05 30.56
CA ASN A 17 -21.95 10.06 29.11
C ASN A 17 -21.50 11.41 28.54
N GLU A 18 -21.88 12.51 29.20
CA GLU A 18 -21.39 13.85 28.87
C GLU A 18 -19.86 13.96 29.05
N ALA A 19 -19.32 13.42 30.14
CA ALA A 19 -17.88 13.36 30.40
C ALA A 19 -17.12 12.61 29.29
N TYR A 20 -17.65 11.45 28.86
CA TYR A 20 -17.08 10.66 27.77
C TYR A 20 -17.10 11.42 26.43
N ASN A 21 -18.23 12.06 26.10
CA ASN A 21 -18.36 12.79 24.84
C ASN A 21 -17.38 13.98 24.77
N LYS A 22 -17.19 14.70 25.89
CA LYS A 22 -16.21 15.78 26.00
C LYS A 22 -14.78 15.26 25.81
N PHE A 23 -14.42 14.17 26.48
CA PHE A 23 -13.12 13.52 26.30
C PHE A 23 -12.88 13.11 24.84
N ASN A 24 -13.84 12.42 24.23
CA ASN A 24 -13.72 11.92 22.87
C ASN A 24 -13.59 13.07 21.85
N SER A 25 -14.30 14.18 22.07
CA SER A 25 -14.18 15.38 21.24
C SER A 25 -12.76 15.97 21.30
N ILE A 26 -12.21 16.17 22.50
CA ILE A 26 -10.85 16.70 22.71
C ILE A 26 -9.81 15.77 22.08
N LEU A 27 -9.95 14.46 22.29
CA LEU A 27 -9.06 13.46 21.72
C LEU A 27 -9.07 13.50 20.18
N THR A 28 -10.26 13.54 19.59
CA THR A 28 -10.44 13.58 18.13
C THR A 28 -9.81 14.85 17.55
N GLN A 29 -10.00 16.01 18.20
CA GLN A 29 -9.39 17.26 17.77
C GLN A 29 -7.86 17.20 17.84
N ALA A 30 -7.30 16.69 18.94
CA ALA A 30 -5.86 16.54 19.10
C ALA A 30 -5.26 15.59 18.05
N ILE A 31 -5.95 14.49 17.72
CA ILE A 31 -5.55 13.56 16.67
C ILE A 31 -5.58 14.23 15.31
N ASN A 32 -6.65 14.95 14.97
CA ASN A 32 -6.76 15.64 13.68
C ASN A 32 -5.69 16.73 13.52
N GLN A 33 -5.30 17.39 14.61
CA GLN A 33 -4.25 18.41 14.60
C GLN A 33 -2.85 17.79 14.50
N ALA A 34 -2.56 16.69 15.21
CA ALA A 34 -1.27 16.01 15.15
C ALA A 34 -1.08 15.24 13.84
N CYS A 35 -2.15 14.65 13.32
CA CYS A 35 -2.17 13.76 12.16
C CYS A 35 -3.24 14.23 11.16
N PRO A 36 -3.03 15.36 10.46
CA PRO A 36 -3.99 15.84 9.48
C PRO A 36 -4.18 14.81 8.37
N VAL A 37 -5.43 14.58 7.97
CA VAL A 37 -5.75 13.69 6.85
C VAL A 37 -5.21 14.32 5.57
N ILE A 38 -4.04 13.89 5.14
CA ILE A 38 -3.47 14.28 3.86
C ILE A 38 -4.32 13.64 2.77
N LYS A 39 -5.15 14.45 2.10
CA LYS A 39 -5.85 14.00 0.90
C LYS A 39 -4.80 13.67 -0.15
N SER A 40 -4.79 12.41 -0.55
CA SER A 40 -3.92 11.84 -1.57
C SER A 40 -3.96 12.69 -2.86
N ILE A 41 -2.97 13.57 -3.07
CA ILE A 41 -2.76 14.31 -4.33
C ILE A 41 -2.09 13.37 -5.34
N HIS A 42 -2.63 12.18 -5.55
CA HIS A 42 -2.12 11.31 -6.59
C HIS A 42 -2.84 11.68 -7.89
N GLY A 43 -2.13 12.40 -8.76
CA GLY A 43 -2.51 12.52 -10.17
C GLY A 43 -2.82 11.14 -10.73
N LYS A 44 -3.81 11.04 -11.63
CA LYS A 44 -4.29 9.78 -12.20
C LYS A 44 -3.09 8.94 -12.64
N ARG A 45 -2.71 7.93 -11.85
CA ARG A 45 -1.64 7.01 -12.22
C ARG A 45 -2.09 6.35 -13.51
N LYS A 46 -1.29 6.45 -14.57
CA LYS A 46 -1.52 5.67 -15.78
C LYS A 46 -1.66 4.21 -15.34
N VAL A 47 -2.82 3.62 -15.63
CA VAL A 47 -3.09 2.22 -15.29
C VAL A 47 -2.08 1.40 -16.10
N ASN A 48 -1.11 0.81 -15.41
CA ASN A 48 -0.12 -0.03 -16.05
C ASN A 48 -0.84 -1.31 -16.51
N TYR A 49 -1.03 -1.45 -17.82
CA TYR A 49 -1.59 -2.64 -18.49
C TYR A 49 -0.90 -3.96 -18.10
N LEU A 50 0.31 -3.88 -17.54
CA LEU A 50 1.05 -4.98 -16.91
C LEU A 50 0.26 -5.74 -15.83
N LEU A 51 -0.83 -5.16 -15.31
CA LEU A 51 -1.70 -5.80 -14.31
C LEU A 51 -2.56 -6.94 -14.88
N ASN A 52 -2.65 -7.12 -16.19
CA ASN A 52 -3.56 -8.11 -16.79
C ASN A 52 -2.92 -9.48 -17.11
N ASP A 53 -1.64 -9.70 -16.79
CA ASP A 53 -1.02 -11.02 -16.95
C ASP A 53 -1.49 -11.96 -15.83
N THR A 54 -2.32 -12.93 -16.20
CA THR A 54 -2.86 -13.95 -15.29
C THR A 54 -1.76 -14.74 -14.58
N THR A 55 -0.64 -15.00 -15.26
CA THR A 55 0.49 -15.74 -14.70
C THR A 55 1.23 -14.93 -13.64
N ALA A 56 1.48 -13.64 -13.88
CA ALA A 56 2.07 -12.73 -12.90
C ALA A 56 1.16 -12.55 -11.67
N SER A 57 -0.17 -12.50 -11.87
CA SER A 57 -1.14 -12.43 -10.78
C SER A 57 -1.10 -13.68 -9.88
N LEU A 58 -1.04 -14.87 -10.48
CA LEU A 58 -0.89 -16.13 -9.73
C LEU A 58 0.42 -16.17 -8.94
N LEU A 59 1.54 -15.79 -9.56
CA LEU A 59 2.84 -15.72 -8.89
C LEU A 59 2.84 -14.74 -7.72
N LYS A 60 2.20 -13.57 -7.89
CA LYS A 60 2.00 -12.60 -6.82
C LYS A 60 1.23 -13.20 -5.65
N GLN A 61 0.12 -13.89 -5.92
CA GLN A 61 -0.68 -14.52 -4.88
C GLN A 61 0.12 -15.58 -4.11
N ARG A 62 0.88 -16.42 -4.82
CA ARG A 62 1.77 -17.42 -4.21
C ARG A 62 2.84 -16.76 -3.35
N PHE A 63 3.51 -15.73 -3.84
CA PHE A 63 4.49 -14.98 -3.05
C PHE A 63 3.86 -14.40 -1.76
N ILE A 64 2.71 -13.73 -1.86
CA ILE A 64 2.03 -13.14 -0.69
C ILE A 64 1.67 -14.22 0.33
N SER A 65 1.13 -15.36 -0.10
CA SER A 65 0.81 -16.47 0.81
C SER A 65 2.05 -17.00 1.53
N ALA A 66 3.18 -17.17 0.84
CA ALA A 66 4.43 -17.65 1.45
C ALA A 66 5.04 -16.60 2.40
N GLN A 67 4.94 -15.33 2.05
CA GLN A 67 5.39 -14.21 2.89
C GLN A 67 4.56 -14.13 4.18
N ASN A 68 3.24 -14.27 4.09
CA ASN A 68 2.36 -14.30 5.25
C ASN A 68 2.66 -15.49 6.17
N LEU A 69 2.94 -16.67 5.59
CA LEU A 69 3.38 -17.84 6.35
C LEU A 69 4.70 -17.57 7.09
N TYR A 70 5.67 -16.92 6.45
CA TYR A 70 6.89 -16.50 7.13
C TYR A 70 6.61 -15.51 8.27
N HIS A 71 5.77 -14.51 8.05
CA HIS A 71 5.40 -13.55 9.10
C HIS A 71 4.69 -14.22 10.29
N ALA A 72 3.88 -15.24 10.04
CA ALA A 72 3.18 -15.97 11.09
C ALA A 72 4.08 -16.95 11.87
N THR A 73 5.06 -17.57 11.20
CA THR A 73 5.86 -18.66 11.78
C THR A 73 7.27 -18.25 12.20
N GLY A 74 7.84 -17.20 11.58
CA GLY A 74 9.23 -16.80 11.75
C GLY A 74 10.27 -17.77 11.19
N SER A 75 9.88 -18.87 10.53
CA SER A 75 10.81 -19.91 10.08
C SER A 75 11.66 -19.49 8.88
N GLU A 76 12.97 -19.77 8.93
CA GLU A 76 13.90 -19.50 7.84
C GLU A 76 13.59 -20.31 6.57
N ASP A 77 12.97 -21.50 6.67
CA ASP A 77 12.56 -22.27 5.50
C ASP A 77 11.41 -21.58 4.75
N HIS A 78 10.45 -21.01 5.49
CA HIS A 78 9.37 -20.20 4.91
C HIS A 78 9.91 -18.92 4.27
N LYS A 79 10.94 -18.29 4.86
CA LYS A 79 11.64 -17.14 4.29
C LYS A 79 12.34 -17.47 2.98
N ARG A 80 13.09 -18.58 2.91
CA ARG A 80 13.73 -19.03 1.66
C ARG A 80 12.70 -19.29 0.57
N ARG A 81 11.59 -19.95 0.92
CA ARG A 81 10.48 -20.20 -0.02
C ARG A 81 9.84 -18.91 -0.51
N ALA A 82 9.59 -17.94 0.36
CA ALA A 82 9.07 -16.63 -0.02
C ALA A 82 10.04 -15.89 -0.95
N ALA A 83 11.34 -15.94 -0.68
CA ALA A 83 12.37 -15.32 -1.53
C ALA A 83 12.42 -15.93 -2.94
N LEU A 84 12.31 -17.26 -3.06
CA LEU A 84 12.24 -17.94 -4.37
C LEU A 84 11.00 -17.51 -5.16
N LEU A 85 9.82 -17.54 -4.52
CA LEU A 85 8.57 -17.14 -5.16
C LEU A 85 8.58 -15.65 -5.57
N LYS A 86 9.23 -14.80 -4.76
CA LYS A 86 9.45 -13.40 -5.09
C LYS A 86 10.31 -13.25 -6.35
N LYS A 87 11.42 -14.00 -6.42
CA LYS A 87 12.31 -13.98 -7.58
C LYS A 87 11.56 -14.37 -8.86
N ASP A 88 10.74 -15.42 -8.81
CA ASP A 88 9.97 -15.88 -9.97
C ASP A 88 8.95 -14.83 -10.41
N TYR A 89 8.27 -14.19 -9.45
CA TYR A 89 7.36 -13.08 -9.73
C TYR A 89 8.08 -11.88 -10.39
N ASP A 90 9.22 -11.47 -9.83
CA ASP A 90 9.99 -10.32 -10.33
C ASP A 90 10.57 -10.60 -11.73
N LEU A 91 11.01 -11.84 -12.01
CA LEU A 91 11.45 -12.28 -13.34
C LEU A 91 10.31 -12.26 -14.35
N ARG A 92 9.12 -12.76 -13.99
CA ARG A 92 7.96 -12.72 -14.87
C ARG A 92 7.58 -11.28 -15.20
N LEU A 93 7.54 -10.40 -14.20
CA LEU A 93 7.23 -8.99 -14.41
C LEU A 93 8.23 -8.30 -15.34
N ARG A 94 9.52 -8.63 -15.22
CA ARG A 94 10.55 -8.15 -16.15
C ARG A 94 10.29 -8.62 -17.58
N SER A 95 9.97 -9.89 -17.78
CA SER A 95 9.66 -10.45 -19.10
C SER A 95 8.43 -9.78 -19.74
N VAL A 96 7.34 -9.61 -18.97
CA VAL A 96 6.12 -8.96 -19.47
C VAL A 96 6.40 -7.51 -19.87
N ARG A 97 7.21 -6.77 -19.11
CA ARG A 97 7.62 -5.40 -19.47
C ARG A 97 8.41 -5.36 -20.77
N GLN A 98 9.36 -6.28 -20.95
CA GLN A 98 10.13 -6.38 -22.19
C GLN A 98 9.23 -6.67 -23.39
N GLN A 99 8.26 -7.58 -23.23
CA GLN A 99 7.28 -7.89 -24.28
C GLN A 99 6.39 -6.69 -24.59
N ASP A 100 5.89 -5.98 -23.58
CA ASP A 100 5.06 -4.79 -23.76
C ASP A 100 5.84 -3.67 -24.50
N THR A 101 7.10 -3.44 -24.13
CA THR A 101 7.97 -2.51 -24.86
C THR A 101 8.19 -2.95 -26.31
N LEU A 102 8.46 -4.24 -26.54
CA LEU A 102 8.66 -4.77 -27.89
C LEU A 102 7.40 -4.58 -28.75
N ASN A 103 6.23 -4.92 -28.21
CA ASN A 103 4.94 -4.77 -28.89
C ASN A 103 4.66 -3.30 -29.26
N LYS A 104 4.91 -2.38 -28.31
CA LYS A 104 4.79 -0.94 -28.55
C LYS A 104 5.69 -0.45 -29.68
N VAL A 105 6.93 -0.92 -29.74
CA VAL A 105 7.86 -0.56 -30.82
C VAL A 105 7.43 -1.18 -32.15
N THR A 106 6.91 -2.41 -32.16
CA THR A 106 6.47 -3.07 -33.39
C THR A 106 5.19 -2.47 -33.98
N GLU A 107 4.26 -2.04 -33.12
CA GLU A 107 2.96 -1.47 -33.51
C GLU A 107 3.05 0.03 -33.85
N ALA A 108 4.14 0.70 -33.48
CA ALA A 108 4.31 2.12 -33.74
C ALA A 108 4.62 2.43 -35.21
N ASP A 109 3.92 3.40 -35.77
CA ASP A 109 4.18 3.94 -37.12
C ASP A 109 5.62 4.46 -37.27
N ASN A 110 6.17 5.06 -36.21
CA ASN A 110 7.56 5.50 -36.15
C ASN A 110 8.32 4.72 -35.06
N LYS A 111 8.94 3.61 -35.47
CA LYS A 111 9.70 2.70 -34.60
C LYS A 111 10.86 3.39 -33.88
N THR A 112 11.58 4.26 -34.57
CA THR A 112 12.71 5.01 -34.01
C THR A 112 12.22 5.93 -32.90
N LYS A 113 11.15 6.70 -33.15
CA LYS A 113 10.54 7.56 -32.13
C LYS A 113 9.98 6.75 -30.95
N ALA A 114 9.37 5.59 -31.20
CA ALA A 114 8.85 4.72 -30.15
C ALA A 114 9.94 4.08 -29.28
N LEU A 115 11.15 3.89 -29.81
CA LEU A 115 12.30 3.38 -29.06
C LEU A 115 12.93 4.44 -28.14
N TRP A 116 12.89 5.72 -28.55
CA TRP A 116 13.52 6.84 -27.84
C TRP A 116 12.59 7.64 -26.91
N ASN A 117 11.29 7.34 -26.87
CA ASN A 117 10.34 7.91 -25.91
C ASN A 117 10.12 6.98 -24.72
#